data_AF-A0A419J507-F1
#
_entry.id   AF-A0A419J507-F1
#
_cell.length_a   1.000
_cell.length_b   1.000
_cell.length_c   1.000
_cell.angle_alpha   90.00
_cell.angle_beta   90.00
_cell.angle_gamma   90.00
#
_symmetry.space_group_name_H-M   'P 1'
#
loop_
_entity.id
_entity.type
_entity.pdbx_description
1 polymer ?
#
loop_
_entity_poly.entity_id
_entity_poly.type
_entity_poly.pdbx_seq_one_letter_code
_entity_poly.pdbx_strand_id
1 'polypeptide(L)'
;MPKEADVQIPAEQAALADSALDDNNAHIRITAVQKLTDQTALTKVAKHSGDLNVRIAAVERLTDQAALARVALFDNDAYVRIAAVKRLTDQPALANVALDDKDAHLRSAALEKLTDQTEIASVAFYSKEKALRITAVQKLTDQAALANVALEDNDVSVRIAAVKKLTEQETLTRVALRDRDAYVRLAAVQKLTDQEVLAKVAVNDKDAYVRGTAVKNLIDREVLAKVAEKARDLNVRKAAEEKLANQ
;
A
#
# COMPACT_ATOMS: atom_id res chain seq x y z
N MET A 1 -22.84 13.05 26.71
CA MET A 1 -22.53 13.47 25.32
C MET A 1 -22.42 14.98 25.33
N PRO A 2 -21.26 15.58 25.02
CA PRO A 2 -21.21 17.02 24.85
C PRO A 2 -22.04 17.36 23.60
N LYS A 3 -23.02 18.25 23.74
CA LYS A 3 -23.71 18.87 22.59
C LYS A 3 -22.63 19.56 21.77
N GLU A 4 -22.58 19.28 20.47
CA GLU A 4 -21.84 20.14 19.53
C GLU A 4 -22.31 21.57 19.81
N ALA A 5 -21.38 22.45 20.19
CA ALA A 5 -21.69 23.86 20.27
C ALA A 5 -22.14 24.26 18.87
N ASP A 6 -23.35 24.79 18.72
CA ASP A 6 -23.80 25.42 17.48
C ASP A 6 -22.85 26.58 17.21
N VAL A 7 -21.79 26.32 16.43
CA VAL A 7 -20.87 27.35 15.96
C VAL A 7 -21.68 28.17 14.97
N GLN A 8 -22.20 29.29 15.46
CA GLN A 8 -23.06 30.16 14.69
C GLN A 8 -22.26 30.79 13.54
N ILE A 9 -22.60 30.40 12.31
CA ILE A 9 -22.04 31.00 11.10
C ILE A 9 -22.40 32.49 11.11
N PRO A 10 -21.43 33.42 10.93
CA PRO A 10 -21.72 34.84 10.85
C PRO A 10 -22.75 35.14 9.76
N ALA A 11 -23.68 36.07 10.00
CA ALA A 11 -24.82 36.33 9.10
C ALA A 11 -24.41 36.59 7.65
N GLU A 12 -23.30 37.33 7.44
CA GLU A 12 -22.76 37.57 6.09
C GLU A 12 -22.25 36.28 5.42
N GLN A 13 -21.57 35.42 6.18
CA GLN A 13 -21.09 34.12 5.69
C GLN A 13 -22.25 33.16 5.42
N ALA A 14 -23.33 33.24 6.20
CA ALA A 14 -24.55 32.47 5.95
C ALA A 14 -25.23 32.91 4.65
N ALA A 15 -25.37 34.22 4.42
CA ALA A 15 -25.94 34.75 3.18
C ALA A 15 -25.11 34.39 1.93
N LEU A 16 -23.77 34.41 2.05
CA LEU A 16 -22.87 33.93 1.00
C LEU A 16 -23.03 32.41 0.77
N ALA A 17 -23.18 31.61 1.82
CA ALA A 17 -23.39 30.18 1.69
C ALA A 17 -24.72 29.86 0.98
N ASP A 18 -25.80 30.56 1.34
CA ASP A 18 -27.11 30.37 0.71
C ASP A 18 -27.07 30.83 -0.77
N SER A 19 -26.38 31.94 -1.06
CA SER A 19 -26.12 32.36 -2.45
C SER A 19 -25.32 31.32 -3.23
N ALA A 20 -24.33 30.67 -2.61
CA ALA A 20 -23.55 29.61 -3.24
C ALA A 20 -24.37 28.31 -3.47
N LEU A 21 -25.37 28.05 -2.64
CA LEU A 21 -26.22 26.86 -2.75
C LEU A 21 -27.29 27.02 -3.84
N ASP A 22 -28.00 28.16 -3.85
CA ASP A 22 -29.31 28.25 -4.50
C ASP A 22 -29.43 29.34 -5.60
N ASP A 23 -28.40 30.18 -5.81
CA ASP A 23 -28.49 31.22 -6.85
C ASP A 23 -28.56 30.62 -8.27
N ASN A 24 -29.45 31.14 -9.12
CA ASN A 24 -29.65 30.62 -10.48
C ASN A 24 -28.45 30.88 -11.42
N ASN A 25 -27.56 31.81 -11.07
CA ASN A 25 -26.38 32.14 -11.85
C ASN A 25 -25.14 31.45 -11.28
N ALA A 26 -24.59 30.50 -12.05
CA ALA A 26 -23.38 29.76 -11.68
C ALA A 26 -22.17 30.67 -11.35
N HIS A 27 -22.04 31.81 -12.02
CA HIS A 27 -20.99 32.77 -11.72
C HIS A 27 -21.17 33.40 -10.33
N ILE A 28 -22.41 33.74 -9.95
CA ILE A 28 -22.71 34.27 -8.61
C ILE A 28 -22.40 33.22 -7.55
N ARG A 29 -22.78 31.96 -7.79
CA ARG A 29 -22.49 30.86 -6.86
C ARG A 29 -20.99 30.68 -6.61
N ILE A 30 -20.18 30.63 -7.66
CA ILE A 30 -18.72 30.55 -7.53
C ILE A 30 -18.14 31.79 -6.84
N THR A 31 -18.62 32.99 -7.21
CA THR A 31 -18.18 34.25 -6.58
C THR A 31 -18.49 34.27 -5.08
N ALA A 32 -19.64 33.73 -4.68
CA ALA A 32 -20.02 33.61 -3.28
C ALA A 32 -19.07 32.67 -2.53
N VAL A 33 -18.74 31.51 -3.11
CA VAL A 33 -17.72 30.60 -2.55
C VAL A 33 -16.36 31.28 -2.40
N GLN A 34 -15.94 32.08 -3.38
CA GLN A 34 -14.67 32.81 -3.31
C GLN A 34 -14.62 33.84 -2.16
N LYS A 35 -15.78 34.31 -1.70
CA LYS A 35 -15.91 35.23 -0.56
C LYS A 35 -16.11 34.52 0.79
N LEU A 36 -16.42 33.22 0.78
CA LEU A 36 -16.53 32.44 2.00
C LEU A 36 -15.17 32.26 2.67
N THR A 37 -15.09 32.58 3.95
CA THR A 37 -13.94 32.38 4.83
C THR A 37 -14.26 31.48 6.01
N ASP A 38 -15.54 31.35 6.37
CA ASP A 38 -16.01 30.47 7.42
C ASP A 38 -15.98 28.99 6.98
N GLN A 39 -15.31 28.13 7.76
CA GLN A 39 -15.12 26.72 7.41
C GLN A 39 -16.42 25.91 7.53
N THR A 40 -17.33 26.30 8.42
CA THR A 40 -18.64 25.66 8.56
C THR A 40 -19.51 25.96 7.33
N ALA A 41 -19.52 27.22 6.86
CA ALA A 41 -20.17 27.64 5.64
C ALA A 41 -19.60 26.94 4.39
N LEU A 42 -18.27 26.89 4.25
CA LEU A 42 -17.62 26.15 3.17
C LEU A 42 -17.98 24.66 3.21
N THR A 43 -18.04 24.06 4.40
CA THR A 43 -18.43 22.66 4.57
C THR A 43 -19.88 22.43 4.16
N LYS A 44 -20.79 23.35 4.50
CA LYS A 44 -22.20 23.31 4.05
C LYS A 44 -22.28 23.31 2.52
N VAL A 45 -21.57 24.23 1.86
CA VAL A 45 -21.55 24.31 0.39
C VAL A 45 -20.94 23.07 -0.25
N ALA A 46 -19.79 22.61 0.25
CA ALA A 46 -19.09 21.43 -0.25
C ALA A 46 -19.92 20.15 -0.16
N LYS A 47 -20.83 20.03 0.83
CA LYS A 47 -21.69 18.85 1.02
C LYS A 47 -23.01 18.92 0.27
N HIS A 48 -23.58 20.12 0.12
CA HIS A 48 -24.99 20.26 -0.25
C HIS A 48 -25.21 20.94 -1.61
N SER A 49 -24.19 21.56 -2.21
CA SER A 49 -24.39 22.23 -3.49
C SER A 49 -24.70 21.22 -4.61
N GLY A 50 -25.78 21.48 -5.36
CA GLY A 50 -26.21 20.60 -6.47
C GLY A 50 -25.23 20.55 -7.64
N ASP A 51 -24.43 21.60 -7.85
CA ASP A 51 -23.44 21.66 -8.94
C ASP A 51 -22.01 21.39 -8.45
N LEU A 52 -21.38 20.43 -9.13
CA LEU A 52 -20.07 19.90 -8.82
C LEU A 52 -18.96 20.95 -8.84
N ASN A 53 -19.04 21.97 -9.70
CA ASN A 53 -17.99 23.00 -9.79
C ASN A 53 -17.96 23.87 -8.54
N VAL A 54 -19.14 24.14 -7.96
CA VAL A 54 -19.24 24.88 -6.70
C VAL A 54 -18.81 24.02 -5.52
N ARG A 55 -19.12 22.72 -5.52
CA ARG A 55 -18.57 21.80 -4.53
C ARG A 55 -17.04 21.76 -4.60
N ILE A 56 -16.45 21.63 -5.80
CA ILE A 56 -15.00 21.68 -6.00
C ILE A 56 -14.42 23.00 -5.49
N ALA A 57 -15.00 24.14 -5.88
CA ALA A 57 -14.51 25.45 -5.42
C ALA A 57 -14.55 25.60 -3.89
N ALA A 58 -15.57 25.03 -3.22
CA ALA A 58 -15.65 25.03 -1.77
C ALA A 58 -14.60 24.09 -1.16
N VAL A 59 -14.45 22.88 -1.71
CA VAL A 59 -13.43 21.90 -1.33
C VAL A 59 -12.01 22.45 -1.48
N GLU A 60 -11.74 23.26 -2.51
CA GLU A 60 -10.46 23.94 -2.73
C GLU A 60 -10.15 25.04 -1.71
N ARG A 61 -11.11 25.40 -0.86
CA ARG A 61 -10.95 26.37 0.23
C ARG A 61 -11.07 25.77 1.64
N LEU A 62 -11.56 24.54 1.78
CA LEU A 62 -11.64 23.82 3.07
C LEU A 62 -10.26 23.55 3.69
N THR A 63 -10.06 23.85 4.97
CA THR A 63 -8.87 23.45 5.74
C THR A 63 -9.18 22.37 6.77
N ASP A 64 -10.45 22.20 7.12
CA ASP A 64 -10.93 21.15 8.02
C ASP A 64 -10.75 19.76 7.38
N GLN A 65 -9.85 18.96 7.98
CA GLN A 65 -9.54 17.60 7.53
C GLN A 65 -10.71 16.64 7.69
N ALA A 66 -11.57 16.81 8.70
CA ALA A 66 -12.76 15.98 8.87
C ALA A 66 -13.82 16.29 7.80
N ALA A 67 -13.95 17.56 7.38
CA ALA A 67 -14.79 17.94 6.26
C ALA A 67 -14.24 17.37 4.93
N LEU A 68 -12.94 17.52 4.68
CA LEU A 68 -12.27 16.95 3.51
C LEU A 68 -12.40 15.43 3.45
N ALA A 69 -12.20 14.72 4.57
CA ALA A 69 -12.33 13.27 4.66
C ALA A 69 -13.76 12.82 4.29
N ARG A 70 -14.78 13.51 4.83
CA ARG A 70 -16.18 13.21 4.49
C ARG A 70 -16.47 13.40 3.00
N VAL A 71 -15.98 14.48 2.39
CA VAL A 71 -16.16 14.70 0.94
C VAL A 71 -15.42 13.62 0.15
N ALA A 72 -14.16 13.33 0.49
CA ALA A 72 -13.33 12.33 -0.18
C ALA A 72 -13.91 10.91 -0.11
N LEU A 73 -14.67 10.57 0.94
CA LEU A 73 -15.28 9.24 1.10
C LEU A 73 -16.68 9.13 0.49
N PHE A 74 -17.46 10.22 0.50
CA PHE A 74 -18.90 10.13 0.29
C PHE A 74 -19.47 11.00 -0.83
N ASP A 75 -18.71 11.92 -1.45
CA ASP A 75 -19.27 12.68 -2.59
C ASP A 75 -19.58 11.74 -3.75
N ASN A 76 -20.74 11.93 -4.37
CA ASN A 76 -21.19 11.06 -5.47
C ASN A 76 -20.29 11.18 -6.71
N ASP A 77 -19.68 12.35 -6.91
CA ASP A 77 -18.87 12.70 -8.07
C ASP A 77 -17.37 12.49 -7.83
N ALA A 78 -16.72 11.76 -8.74
CA ALA A 78 -15.30 11.44 -8.61
C ALA A 78 -14.37 12.66 -8.71
N TYR A 79 -14.76 13.71 -9.45
CA TYR A 79 -13.99 14.95 -9.56
C TYR A 79 -14.01 15.76 -8.25
N VAL A 80 -15.12 15.73 -7.53
CA VAL A 80 -15.20 16.35 -6.20
C VAL A 80 -14.38 15.55 -5.18
N ARG A 81 -14.51 14.21 -5.20
CA ARG A 81 -13.72 13.34 -4.31
C ARG A 81 -12.21 13.49 -4.55
N ILE A 82 -11.73 13.54 -5.81
CA ILE A 82 -10.30 13.73 -6.08
C ILE A 82 -9.82 15.12 -5.66
N ALA A 83 -10.64 16.17 -5.78
CA ALA A 83 -10.30 17.50 -5.26
C ALA A 83 -10.11 17.46 -3.74
N ALA A 84 -10.94 16.71 -3.03
CA ALA A 84 -10.79 16.51 -1.59
C ALA A 84 -9.54 15.69 -1.26
N VAL A 85 -9.28 14.57 -1.95
CA VAL A 85 -8.06 13.73 -1.78
C VAL A 85 -6.79 14.55 -1.98
N LYS A 86 -6.76 15.44 -2.99
CA LYS A 86 -5.59 16.32 -3.23
C LYS A 86 -5.25 17.17 -2.01
N ARG A 87 -6.23 17.56 -1.20
CA ARG A 87 -6.06 18.41 -0.01
C ARG A 87 -6.06 17.66 1.32
N LEU A 88 -6.52 16.41 1.32
CA LEU A 88 -6.55 15.55 2.49
C LEU A 88 -5.12 15.19 2.92
N THR A 89 -4.85 15.25 4.22
CA THR A 89 -3.59 14.80 4.85
C THR A 89 -3.82 13.76 5.94
N ASP A 90 -5.07 13.59 6.38
CA ASP A 90 -5.48 12.55 7.33
C ASP A 90 -5.18 11.16 6.77
N GLN A 91 -4.23 10.45 7.38
CA GLN A 91 -3.71 9.17 6.88
C GLN A 91 -4.77 8.05 6.94
N PRO A 92 -5.55 7.89 8.03
CA PRO A 92 -6.63 6.88 8.06
C PRO A 92 -7.71 7.13 7.00
N ALA A 93 -8.13 8.38 6.76
CA ALA A 93 -9.08 8.68 5.71
C ALA A 93 -8.52 8.42 4.30
N LEU A 94 -7.23 8.73 4.05
CA LEU A 94 -6.57 8.37 2.81
C LEU A 94 -6.52 6.84 2.61
N ALA A 95 -6.26 6.06 3.66
CA ALA A 95 -6.27 4.60 3.59
C ALA A 95 -7.66 4.05 3.25
N ASN A 96 -8.72 4.60 3.85
CA ASN A 96 -10.08 4.24 3.51
C ASN A 96 -10.43 4.52 2.05
N VAL A 97 -10.01 5.67 1.50
CA VAL A 97 -10.16 5.97 0.07
C VAL A 97 -9.35 4.97 -0.77
N ALA A 98 -8.11 4.66 -0.39
CA ALA A 98 -7.25 3.70 -1.09
C ALA A 98 -7.82 2.28 -1.12
N LEU A 99 -8.54 1.87 -0.07
CA LEU A 99 -9.14 0.54 0.07
C LEU A 99 -10.47 0.42 -0.69
N ASP A 100 -11.34 1.42 -0.56
CA ASP A 100 -12.77 1.24 -0.84
C ASP A 100 -13.39 2.22 -1.84
N ASP A 101 -12.69 3.27 -2.30
CA ASP A 101 -13.26 4.15 -3.34
C ASP A 101 -13.60 3.33 -4.58
N LYS A 102 -14.74 3.62 -5.23
CA LYS A 102 -15.18 2.93 -6.46
C LYS A 102 -14.24 3.19 -7.65
N ASP A 103 -13.55 4.32 -7.66
CA ASP A 103 -12.68 4.76 -8.75
C ASP A 103 -11.21 4.37 -8.50
N ALA A 104 -10.62 3.61 -9.43
CA ALA A 104 -9.24 3.13 -9.34
C ALA A 104 -8.19 4.25 -9.32
N HIS A 105 -8.47 5.38 -9.97
CA HIS A 105 -7.57 6.53 -9.96
C HIS A 105 -7.58 7.22 -8.59
N LEU A 106 -8.74 7.29 -7.92
CA LEU A 106 -8.81 7.81 -6.56
C LEU A 106 -8.11 6.89 -5.57
N ARG A 107 -8.30 5.57 -5.69
CA ARG A 107 -7.59 4.61 -4.85
C ARG A 107 -6.07 4.78 -4.96
N SER A 108 -5.56 4.86 -6.19
CA SER A 108 -4.15 5.11 -6.47
C SER A 108 -3.66 6.46 -5.94
N ALA A 109 -4.42 7.54 -6.17
CA ALA A 109 -4.04 8.88 -5.71
C ALA A 109 -3.99 8.99 -4.18
N ALA A 110 -4.90 8.30 -3.48
CA ALA A 110 -4.89 8.25 -2.03
C ALA A 110 -3.69 7.43 -1.50
N LEU A 111 -3.41 6.26 -2.08
CA LEU A 111 -2.22 5.46 -1.75
C LEU A 111 -0.93 6.24 -2.00
N GLU A 112 -0.83 7.02 -3.08
CA GLU A 112 0.32 7.89 -3.36
C GLU A 112 0.57 8.91 -2.24
N LYS A 113 -0.48 9.39 -1.57
CA LYS A 113 -0.38 10.33 -0.46
C LYS A 113 -0.14 9.69 0.91
N LEU A 114 -0.26 8.38 1.04
CA LEU A 114 0.07 7.68 2.28
C LEU A 114 1.58 7.70 2.55
N THR A 115 1.91 8.03 3.80
CA THR A 115 3.27 8.01 4.36
C THR A 115 3.34 7.21 5.67
N ASP A 116 2.22 7.11 6.40
CA ASP A 116 2.15 6.29 7.61
C ASP A 116 2.28 4.80 7.28
N GLN A 117 3.22 4.11 7.92
CA GLN A 117 3.52 2.71 7.60
C GLN A 117 2.41 1.75 8.03
N THR A 118 1.64 2.08 9.07
CA THR A 118 0.50 1.27 9.52
C THR A 118 -0.62 1.33 8.48
N GLU A 119 -0.89 2.53 7.96
CA GLU A 119 -1.92 2.73 6.93
C GLU A 119 -1.51 2.14 5.58
N ILE A 120 -0.23 2.26 5.19
CA ILE A 120 0.30 1.57 3.99
C ILE A 120 0.18 0.06 4.15
N ALA A 121 0.50 -0.49 5.32
CA ALA A 121 0.37 -1.91 5.61
C ALA A 121 -1.10 -2.38 5.49
N SER A 122 -2.05 -1.58 5.97
CA SER A 122 -3.48 -1.83 5.79
C SER A 122 -3.86 -2.00 4.32
N VAL A 123 -3.39 -1.10 3.45
CA VAL A 123 -3.62 -1.23 1.99
C VAL A 123 -2.94 -2.47 1.42
N ALA A 124 -1.71 -2.78 1.87
CA ALA A 124 -0.96 -3.96 1.43
C ALA A 124 -1.62 -5.28 1.84
N PHE A 125 -2.38 -5.32 2.93
CA PHE A 125 -3.08 -6.53 3.39
C PHE A 125 -4.49 -6.67 2.84
N TYR A 126 -5.24 -5.56 2.79
CA TYR A 126 -6.69 -5.62 2.63
C TYR A 126 -7.19 -5.12 1.28
N SER A 127 -6.34 -4.50 0.45
CA SER A 127 -6.80 -4.05 -0.86
C SER A 127 -7.23 -5.24 -1.73
N LYS A 128 -8.44 -5.14 -2.29
CA LYS A 128 -9.00 -6.15 -3.20
C LYS A 128 -8.20 -6.22 -4.51
N GLU A 129 -7.45 -5.16 -4.84
CA GLU A 129 -6.70 -5.06 -6.07
C GLU A 129 -5.23 -5.44 -5.87
N LYS A 130 -4.80 -6.48 -6.60
CA LYS A 130 -3.39 -6.92 -6.59
C LYS A 130 -2.42 -5.75 -6.87
N ALA A 131 -2.76 -4.89 -7.84
CA ALA A 131 -1.90 -3.78 -8.24
C ALA A 131 -1.64 -2.82 -7.07
N LEU A 132 -2.70 -2.44 -6.32
CA LEU A 132 -2.56 -1.58 -5.15
C LEU A 132 -1.79 -2.26 -4.02
N ARG A 133 -1.99 -3.55 -3.78
CA ARG A 133 -1.17 -4.29 -2.79
C ARG A 133 0.31 -4.27 -3.16
N ILE A 134 0.66 -4.47 -4.42
CA ILE A 134 2.05 -4.36 -4.89
C ILE A 134 2.60 -2.95 -4.68
N THR A 135 1.85 -1.91 -5.06
CA THR A 135 2.27 -0.52 -4.86
C THR A 135 2.45 -0.20 -3.37
N ALA A 136 1.55 -0.66 -2.51
CA ALA A 136 1.68 -0.49 -1.05
C ALA A 136 2.93 -1.20 -0.51
N VAL A 137 3.20 -2.44 -0.93
CA VAL A 137 4.44 -3.17 -0.61
C VAL A 137 5.69 -2.41 -1.08
N GLN A 138 5.64 -1.78 -2.26
CA GLN A 138 6.74 -0.95 -2.73
C GLN A 138 6.99 0.27 -1.85
N LYS A 139 5.96 0.79 -1.14
CA LYS A 139 6.08 1.90 -0.18
C LYS A 139 6.41 1.45 1.25
N LEU A 140 6.20 0.18 1.60
CA LEU A 140 6.52 -0.35 2.93
C LEU A 140 8.03 -0.37 3.21
N THR A 141 8.43 0.10 4.38
CA THR A 141 9.78 -0.05 4.95
C THR A 141 9.78 -0.90 6.22
N ASP A 142 8.62 -1.02 6.89
CA ASP A 142 8.45 -1.85 8.07
C ASP A 142 8.67 -3.34 7.76
N GLN A 143 9.67 -3.96 8.40
CA GLN A 143 10.06 -5.34 8.14
C GLN A 143 9.01 -6.35 8.63
N ALA A 144 8.25 -6.03 9.69
CA ALA A 144 7.21 -6.91 10.20
C ALA A 144 6.01 -6.97 9.24
N ALA A 145 5.59 -5.83 8.69
CA ALA A 145 4.56 -5.75 7.67
C ALA A 145 4.99 -6.47 6.39
N LEU A 146 6.23 -6.24 5.93
CA LEU A 146 6.79 -6.98 4.79
C LEU A 146 6.82 -8.49 5.04
N ALA A 147 7.15 -8.92 6.25
CA ALA A 147 7.15 -10.33 6.62
C ALA A 147 5.76 -10.93 6.50
N ASN A 148 4.75 -10.27 7.09
CA ASN A 148 3.36 -10.73 7.01
C ASN A 148 2.90 -10.84 5.56
N VAL A 149 3.17 -9.83 4.71
CA VAL A 149 2.82 -9.92 3.29
C VAL A 149 3.51 -11.10 2.61
N ALA A 150 4.83 -11.27 2.83
CA ALA A 150 5.61 -12.34 2.22
C ALA A 150 5.17 -13.75 2.64
N LEU A 151 4.52 -13.88 3.79
CA LEU A 151 4.11 -15.15 4.37
C LEU A 151 2.63 -15.48 4.10
N GLU A 152 1.78 -14.46 3.96
CA GLU A 152 0.32 -14.64 4.04
C GLU A 152 -0.43 -14.19 2.78
N ASP A 153 0.12 -13.30 1.94
CA ASP A 153 -0.63 -12.80 0.76
C ASP A 153 -0.98 -13.96 -0.20
N ASN A 154 -2.22 -13.95 -0.69
CA ASN A 154 -2.70 -15.03 -1.55
C ASN A 154 -2.01 -15.04 -2.93
N ASP A 155 -1.52 -13.90 -3.41
CA ASP A 155 -0.92 -13.74 -4.73
C ASP A 155 0.61 -13.87 -4.70
N VAL A 156 1.12 -14.71 -5.61
CA VAL A 156 2.56 -14.99 -5.76
C VAL A 156 3.38 -13.73 -6.05
N SER A 157 2.87 -12.82 -6.88
CA SER A 157 3.57 -11.59 -7.27
C SER A 157 3.72 -10.64 -6.09
N VAL A 158 2.70 -10.57 -5.23
CA VAL A 158 2.72 -9.72 -4.03
C VAL A 158 3.72 -10.28 -3.00
N ARG A 159 3.69 -11.60 -2.75
CA ARG A 159 4.68 -12.24 -1.87
C ARG A 159 6.11 -12.05 -2.38
N ILE A 160 6.37 -12.21 -3.68
CA ILE A 160 7.69 -11.93 -4.28
C ILE A 160 8.10 -10.47 -4.08
N ALA A 161 7.18 -9.50 -4.28
CA ALA A 161 7.48 -8.09 -4.07
C ALA A 161 7.92 -7.82 -2.62
N ALA A 162 7.25 -8.44 -1.64
CA ALA A 162 7.61 -8.32 -0.24
C ALA A 162 8.97 -8.97 0.08
N VAL A 163 9.21 -10.20 -0.41
CA VAL A 163 10.49 -10.91 -0.27
C VAL A 163 11.66 -10.11 -0.83
N LYS A 164 11.47 -9.44 -1.97
CA LYS A 164 12.50 -8.57 -2.56
C LYS A 164 12.91 -7.42 -1.63
N LYS A 165 12.02 -6.95 -0.75
CA LYS A 165 12.30 -5.89 0.23
C LYS A 165 12.69 -6.40 1.62
N LEU A 166 12.43 -7.67 1.94
CA LEU A 166 12.80 -8.27 3.23
C LEU A 166 14.31 -8.36 3.43
N THR A 167 14.79 -8.04 4.63
CA THR A 167 16.18 -8.24 5.06
C THR A 167 16.33 -9.27 6.18
N GLU A 168 15.26 -9.48 6.95
CA GLU A 168 15.24 -10.39 8.10
C GLU A 168 15.47 -11.85 7.68
N GLN A 169 16.61 -12.42 8.11
CA GLN A 169 17.05 -13.78 7.70
C GLN A 169 16.12 -14.88 8.22
N GLU A 170 15.50 -14.70 9.38
CA GLU A 170 14.53 -15.67 9.93
C GLU A 170 13.30 -15.79 9.03
N THR A 171 12.74 -14.66 8.61
CA THR A 171 11.60 -14.62 7.68
C THR A 171 11.97 -15.18 6.32
N LEU A 172 13.13 -14.79 5.77
CA LEU A 172 13.64 -15.36 4.52
C LEU A 172 13.80 -16.88 4.61
N THR A 173 14.28 -17.40 5.74
CA THR A 173 14.41 -18.84 5.99
C THR A 173 13.05 -19.53 5.97
N ARG A 174 12.05 -18.96 6.64
CA ARG A 174 10.67 -19.48 6.62
C ARG A 174 10.11 -19.53 5.20
N VAL A 175 10.25 -18.44 4.45
CA VAL A 175 9.76 -18.36 3.06
C VAL A 175 10.47 -19.40 2.19
N ALA A 176 11.80 -19.44 2.22
CA ALA A 176 12.63 -20.35 1.42
C ALA A 176 12.34 -21.84 1.70
N LEU A 177 11.94 -22.19 2.93
CA LEU A 177 11.68 -23.58 3.31
C LEU A 177 10.21 -23.99 3.14
N ARG A 178 9.26 -23.03 3.15
CA ARG A 178 7.84 -23.34 3.33
C ARG A 178 6.89 -22.73 2.32
N ASP A 179 7.28 -21.71 1.54
CA ASP A 179 6.34 -21.13 0.57
C ASP A 179 5.89 -22.19 -0.45
N ARG A 180 4.59 -22.22 -0.73
CA ARG A 180 3.98 -23.16 -1.66
C ARG A 180 4.52 -23.02 -3.08
N ASP A 181 4.88 -21.80 -3.48
CA ASP A 181 5.30 -21.43 -4.82
C ASP A 181 6.82 -21.40 -4.96
N ALA A 182 7.34 -22.01 -6.04
CA ALA A 182 8.78 -22.13 -6.25
C ALA A 182 9.46 -20.77 -6.53
N TYR A 183 8.78 -19.83 -7.18
CA TYR A 183 9.35 -18.51 -7.46
C TYR A 183 9.48 -17.65 -6.21
N VAL A 184 8.57 -17.80 -5.24
CA VAL A 184 8.68 -17.13 -3.95
C VAL A 184 9.85 -17.72 -3.14
N ARG A 185 9.96 -19.05 -3.07
CA ARG A 185 11.11 -19.71 -2.42
C ARG A 185 12.43 -19.31 -3.07
N LEU A 186 12.49 -19.29 -4.41
CA LEU A 186 13.65 -18.83 -5.16
C LEU A 186 14.08 -17.41 -4.79
N ALA A 187 13.12 -16.47 -4.73
CA ALA A 187 13.40 -15.09 -4.35
C ALA A 187 13.98 -14.97 -2.94
N ALA A 188 13.53 -15.82 -2.00
CA ALA A 188 14.08 -15.84 -0.65
C ALA A 188 15.50 -16.45 -0.61
N VAL A 189 15.71 -17.57 -1.32
CA VAL A 189 17.02 -18.24 -1.43
C VAL A 189 18.09 -17.33 -2.01
N GLN A 190 17.73 -16.47 -2.97
CA GLN A 190 18.63 -15.46 -3.52
C GLN A 190 19.15 -14.45 -2.48
N LYS A 191 18.46 -14.28 -1.35
CA LYS A 191 18.79 -13.33 -0.28
C LYS A 191 19.27 -14.00 1.01
N LEU A 192 19.24 -15.33 1.09
CA LEU A 192 19.69 -16.07 2.26
C LEU A 192 21.21 -16.08 2.36
N THR A 193 21.72 -15.91 3.58
CA THR A 193 23.15 -15.99 3.88
C THR A 193 23.52 -17.19 4.77
N ASP A 194 22.54 -17.75 5.50
CA ASP A 194 22.73 -18.93 6.34
C ASP A 194 23.07 -20.16 5.48
N GLN A 195 24.30 -20.65 5.63
CA GLN A 195 24.85 -21.75 4.85
C GLN A 195 24.16 -23.09 5.15
N GLU A 196 23.76 -23.33 6.40
CA GLU A 196 23.07 -24.55 6.79
C GLU A 196 21.62 -24.56 6.26
N VAL A 197 20.95 -23.41 6.23
CA VAL A 197 19.64 -23.28 5.57
C VAL A 197 19.77 -23.48 4.06
N LEU A 198 20.76 -22.87 3.41
CA LEU A 198 21.01 -23.05 1.98
C LEU A 198 21.28 -24.52 1.65
N ALA A 199 22.06 -25.24 2.46
CA ALA A 199 22.28 -26.67 2.27
C ALA A 199 20.99 -27.49 2.41
N LYS A 200 20.14 -27.17 3.39
CA LYS A 200 18.83 -27.81 3.54
C LYS A 200 17.96 -27.60 2.30
N VAL A 201 17.93 -26.38 1.74
CA VAL A 201 17.21 -26.09 0.49
C VAL A 201 17.82 -26.86 -0.67
N ALA A 202 19.14 -26.83 -0.85
CA ALA A 202 19.84 -27.51 -1.92
C ALA A 202 19.53 -29.02 -1.96
N VAL A 203 19.43 -29.66 -0.80
CA VAL A 203 19.18 -31.10 -0.70
C VAL A 203 17.70 -31.45 -0.85
N ASN A 204 16.79 -30.62 -0.32
CA ASN A 204 15.39 -31.04 -0.10
C ASN A 204 14.34 -30.27 -0.90
N ASP A 205 14.64 -29.11 -1.48
CA ASP A 205 13.61 -28.35 -2.21
C ASP A 205 13.04 -29.18 -3.37
N LYS A 206 11.73 -29.12 -3.59
CA LYS A 206 11.04 -29.84 -4.66
C LYS A 206 11.45 -29.35 -6.06
N ASP A 207 11.83 -28.09 -6.19
CA ASP A 207 12.14 -27.44 -7.46
C ASP A 207 13.65 -27.43 -7.75
N ALA A 208 14.04 -27.89 -8.94
CA ALA A 208 15.45 -28.02 -9.32
C ALA A 208 16.18 -26.67 -9.44
N TYR A 209 15.49 -25.61 -9.87
CA TYR A 209 16.08 -24.28 -9.98
C TYR A 209 16.32 -23.67 -8.61
N VAL A 210 15.42 -23.91 -7.65
CA VAL A 210 15.60 -23.49 -6.26
C VAL A 210 16.81 -24.22 -5.66
N ARG A 211 16.91 -25.54 -5.82
CA ARG A 211 18.07 -26.33 -5.35
C ARG A 211 19.38 -25.82 -5.94
N GLY A 212 19.44 -25.65 -7.26
CA GLY A 212 20.64 -25.17 -7.95
C GLY A 212 21.04 -23.75 -7.53
N THR A 213 20.07 -22.87 -7.25
CA THR A 213 20.35 -21.51 -6.75
C THR A 213 20.89 -21.56 -5.32
N ALA A 214 20.39 -22.45 -4.47
CA ALA A 214 20.94 -22.63 -3.13
C ALA A 214 22.41 -23.09 -3.18
N VAL A 215 22.75 -24.06 -4.05
CA VAL A 215 24.15 -24.49 -4.26
C VAL A 215 25.03 -23.34 -4.73
N LYS A 216 24.54 -22.48 -5.63
CA LYS A 216 25.30 -21.31 -6.09
C LYS A 216 25.66 -20.34 -4.95
N ASN A 217 24.78 -20.21 -3.96
CA ASN A 217 24.95 -19.32 -2.81
C ASN A 217 25.72 -19.96 -1.64
N LEU A 218 26.01 -21.25 -1.70
CA LEU A 218 26.90 -21.90 -0.72
C LEU A 218 28.35 -21.47 -0.96
N ILE A 219 29.02 -21.01 0.09
CA ILE A 219 30.43 -20.60 0.08
C ILE A 219 31.27 -21.34 1.11
N ASP A 220 30.64 -21.95 2.12
CA ASP A 220 31.31 -22.79 3.09
C ASP A 220 31.66 -24.15 2.47
N ARG A 221 32.96 -24.49 2.44
CA ARG A 221 33.48 -25.72 1.84
C ARG A 221 32.99 -26.98 2.54
N GLU A 222 32.90 -26.97 3.87
CA GLU A 222 32.44 -28.13 4.63
C GLU A 222 30.95 -28.38 4.36
N VAL A 223 30.17 -27.31 4.32
CA VAL A 223 28.75 -27.37 3.97
C VAL A 223 28.54 -27.84 2.53
N LEU A 224 29.34 -27.36 1.57
CA LEU A 224 29.33 -27.83 0.18
C LEU A 224 29.65 -29.31 0.06
N ALA A 225 30.68 -29.80 0.77
CA ALA A 225 31.03 -31.22 0.79
C ALA A 225 29.87 -32.08 1.32
N LYS A 226 29.19 -31.65 2.38
CA LYS A 226 28.00 -32.34 2.89
C LYS A 226 26.87 -32.39 1.85
N VAL A 227 26.67 -31.33 1.07
CA VAL A 227 25.66 -31.32 -0.01
C VAL A 227 26.04 -32.26 -1.14
N ALA A 228 27.31 -32.27 -1.57
CA ALA A 228 27.82 -33.19 -2.58
C ALA A 228 27.66 -34.67 -2.17
N GLU A 229 27.83 -34.97 -0.89
CA GLU A 229 27.67 -36.33 -0.36
C GLU A 229 26.19 -36.73 -0.21
N LYS A 230 25.35 -35.85 0.36
CA LYS A 230 24.00 -36.21 0.82
C LYS A 230 22.88 -35.96 -0.18
N ALA A 231 23.10 -35.10 -1.19
CA ALA A 231 22.03 -34.77 -2.13
C ALA A 231 21.63 -35.99 -2.97
N ARG A 232 20.34 -36.32 -2.97
CA ARG A 232 19.79 -37.41 -3.81
C ARG A 232 19.82 -37.04 -5.30
N ASP A 233 19.65 -35.76 -5.59
CA ASP A 233 19.69 -35.24 -6.96
C ASP A 233 21.13 -35.20 -7.48
N LEU A 234 21.38 -35.96 -8.56
CA LEU A 234 22.67 -36.01 -9.25
C LEU A 234 23.16 -34.65 -9.73
N ASN A 235 22.26 -33.77 -10.19
CA ASN A 235 22.61 -32.45 -10.67
C ASN A 235 23.08 -31.56 -9.52
N VAL A 236 22.44 -31.69 -8.34
CA VAL A 236 22.86 -30.97 -7.13
C VAL A 236 24.23 -31.44 -6.66
N ARG A 237 24.48 -32.76 -6.66
CA ARG A 237 25.80 -33.32 -6.30
C ARG A 237 26.90 -32.80 -7.22
N LYS A 238 26.71 -32.92 -8.53
CA LYS A 238 27.67 -32.42 -9.53
C LYS A 238 27.93 -30.92 -9.37
N ALA A 239 26.88 -30.13 -9.22
CA ALA A 239 27.02 -28.68 -9.03
C ALA A 239 27.80 -28.34 -7.74
N ALA A 240 27.60 -29.09 -6.66
CA ALA A 240 28.34 -28.92 -5.41
C ALA A 240 29.81 -29.36 -5.54
N GLU A 241 30.09 -30.49 -6.18
CA GLU A 241 31.45 -30.99 -6.47
C GLU A 241 32.23 -30.01 -7.35
N GLU A 242 31.63 -29.56 -8.46
CA GLU A 242 32.22 -28.58 -9.37
C GLU A 242 32.54 -27.26 -8.64
N LYS A 243 31.61 -26.80 -7.78
CA LYS A 243 31.84 -25.57 -7.01
C LYS A 243 32.92 -25.74 -5.95
N LEU A 244 32.99 -26.89 -5.27
CA LEU A 244 34.02 -27.20 -4.30
C LEU A 244 35.42 -27.29 -4.92
N ALA A 245 35.51 -27.80 -6.16
CA ALA A 245 36.76 -27.87 -6.93
C ALA A 245 37.26 -26.50 -7.42
N ASN A 246 36.36 -25.52 -7.55
CA ASN A 246 36.66 -24.17 -8.04
C ASN A 246 36.88 -23.13 -6.92
N GLN A 247 36.84 -23.55 -5.65
CA GLN A 247 37.14 -22.73 -4.46
C GLN A 247 38.52 -23.06 -3.90
#